data_AF-A0A0B7NN17-F1
#
_entry.id   AF-A0A0B7NN17-F1
#
_cell.length_a   1.000
_cell.length_b   1.000
_cell.length_c   1.000
_cell.angle_alpha   90.00
_cell.angle_beta   90.00
_cell.angle_gamma   90.00
#
_symmetry.space_group_name_H-M   'P 1'
#
loop_
_entity.id
_entity.type
_entity.pdbx_description
1 polymer ?
#
loop_
_entity_poly.entity_id
_entity_poly.type
_entity_poly.pdbx_seq_one_letter_code
_entity_poly.pdbx_strand_id
1 'polypeptide(L)'
;KLGELMHVQFTLLRMVDQTTFIHDLMESLSYYGRVLQVKQYRRQGFFEGQMSMIIDTSVGYQVGQGKWQEAKPLSRMLYLSWFDCFVPATYKGAPPICHFCHQSGHIRSGCPQLVQRKCFGCDQPGHIVRFCPETKQTVVLDLEEVEERRK
;
A
#
# COMPACT_ATOMS: atom_id res chain seq x y z
N LYS A 1 27.87 12.85 -9.45
CA LYS A 1 27.92 11.38 -9.24
C LYS A 1 26.50 10.95 -8.88
N LEU A 2 25.99 9.88 -9.48
CA LEU A 2 24.72 9.27 -9.06
C LEU A 2 24.97 8.53 -7.74
N GLY A 3 24.05 8.63 -6.79
CA GLY A 3 24.15 7.87 -5.54
C GLY A 3 23.16 6.71 -5.49
N GLU A 4 22.35 6.64 -4.43
CA GLU A 4 21.41 5.53 -4.20
C GLU A 4 20.15 5.69 -5.05
N LEU A 5 19.98 4.83 -6.06
CA LEU A 5 18.84 4.88 -6.97
C LEU A 5 17.73 3.93 -6.52
N MET A 6 16.56 4.50 -6.26
CA MET A 6 15.38 3.77 -5.83
C MET A 6 14.31 3.80 -6.91
N HIS A 7 13.89 2.61 -7.34
CA HIS A 7 12.71 2.44 -8.18
C HIS A 7 11.46 2.39 -7.29
N VAL A 8 10.62 3.42 -7.41
CA VAL A 8 9.43 3.62 -6.59
C VAL A 8 8.20 3.53 -7.47
N GLN A 9 7.23 2.72 -7.07
CA GLN A 9 5.95 2.52 -7.74
C GLN A 9 4.81 2.97 -6.84
N PHE A 10 3.84 3.71 -7.37
CA PHE A 10 2.60 4.02 -6.67
C PHE A 10 1.41 4.11 -7.63
N THR A 11 0.22 4.15 -7.07
CA THR A 11 -1.02 4.41 -7.81
C THR A 11 -1.54 5.81 -7.50
N LEU A 12 -1.74 6.63 -8.54
CA LEU A 12 -2.40 7.94 -8.46
C LEU A 12 -3.58 7.98 -9.43
N LEU A 13 -4.79 7.79 -8.91
CA LEU A 13 -6.00 7.62 -9.73
C LEU A 13 -6.52 8.94 -10.33
N ARG A 14 -6.10 10.09 -9.79
CA ARG A 14 -6.48 11.41 -10.30
C ARG A 14 -5.38 11.92 -11.23
N MET A 15 -5.57 11.75 -12.53
CA MET A 15 -4.91 12.62 -13.50
C MET A 15 -5.89 13.71 -13.89
N VAL A 16 -5.54 14.94 -13.53
CA VAL A 16 -6.08 16.08 -14.26
C VAL A 16 -5.31 16.13 -15.57
N ASP A 17 -5.99 16.26 -16.71
CA ASP A 17 -5.37 16.46 -18.02
C ASP A 17 -4.74 17.87 -18.07
N GLN A 18 -3.71 18.06 -17.26
CA GLN A 18 -2.97 19.30 -17.12
C GLN A 18 -1.57 19.09 -17.68
N THR A 19 -1.16 20.05 -18.51
CA THR A 19 0.17 20.10 -19.12
C THR A 19 1.29 20.12 -18.09
N THR A 20 1.02 20.54 -16.84
CA THR A 20 1.96 20.63 -15.72
C THR A 20 2.03 19.39 -14.85
N PHE A 21 1.19 18.38 -15.05
CA PHE A 21 1.05 17.25 -14.12
C PHE A 21 2.39 16.57 -13.74
N ILE A 22 3.25 16.30 -14.72
CA ILE A 22 4.56 15.67 -14.46
C ILE A 22 5.47 16.57 -13.63
N HIS A 23 5.44 17.88 -13.90
CA HIS A 23 6.21 18.86 -13.14
C HIS A 23 5.74 18.90 -11.67
N ASP A 24 4.43 19.01 -11.46
CA ASP A 24 3.82 19.09 -10.12
C ASP A 24 4.06 17.80 -9.31
N LEU A 25 4.09 16.67 -10.01
CA LEU A 25 4.48 15.39 -9.45
C LEU A 25 5.98 15.33 -9.09
N MET A 26 6.86 15.80 -9.96
CA MET A 26 8.29 15.85 -9.68
C MET A 26 8.60 16.76 -8.49
N GLU A 27 7.95 17.91 -8.40
CA GLU A 27 8.07 18.83 -7.26
C GLU A 27 7.57 18.18 -5.97
N SER A 28 6.42 17.49 -6.02
CA SER A 28 5.89 16.71 -4.90
C SER A 28 6.82 15.58 -4.44
N LEU A 29 7.56 14.97 -5.36
CA LEU A 29 8.49 13.88 -5.05
C LEU A 29 9.88 14.37 -4.65
N SER A 30 10.20 15.65 -4.88
CA SER A 30 11.50 16.22 -4.55
C SER A 30 11.83 16.07 -3.07
N TYR A 31 10.85 16.06 -2.17
CA TYR A 31 11.05 15.83 -0.74
C TYR A 31 11.78 14.52 -0.41
N TYR A 32 11.74 13.51 -1.30
CA TYR A 32 12.34 12.19 -1.09
C TYR A 32 13.66 12.00 -1.86
N GLY A 33 14.12 13.04 -2.56
CA GLY A 33 15.34 13.02 -3.36
C GLY A 33 15.12 13.53 -4.78
N ARG A 34 16.12 13.34 -5.63
CA ARG A 34 16.06 13.83 -7.01
C ARG A 34 15.38 12.83 -7.93
N VAL A 35 14.23 13.21 -8.50
CA VAL A 35 13.55 12.42 -9.52
C VAL A 35 14.33 12.46 -10.84
N LEU A 36 14.75 11.29 -11.33
CA LEU A 36 15.52 11.16 -12.56
C LEU A 36 14.67 10.69 -13.75
N GLN A 37 13.62 9.91 -13.46
CA GLN A 37 12.73 9.36 -14.48
C GLN A 37 11.33 9.21 -13.92
N VAL A 38 10.33 9.51 -14.74
CA VAL A 38 8.91 9.25 -14.46
C VAL A 38 8.35 8.43 -15.61
N LYS A 39 7.62 7.37 -15.29
CA LYS A 39 6.96 6.49 -16.26
C LYS A 39 5.50 6.30 -15.86
N GLN A 40 4.61 6.62 -16.79
CA GLN A 40 3.19 6.34 -16.70
C GLN A 40 2.89 5.00 -17.37
N TYR A 41 2.10 4.14 -16.74
CA TYR A 41 1.62 2.91 -17.37
C TYR A 41 0.21 3.12 -17.91
N ARG A 42 0.04 2.84 -19.20
CA ARG A 42 -1.26 2.89 -19.88
C ARG A 42 -1.63 1.50 -20.37
N ARG A 43 -2.91 1.15 -20.29
CA ARG A 43 -3.48 -0.08 -20.85
C ARG A 43 -4.58 0.31 -21.83
N GLN A 44 -4.49 -0.23 -23.05
CA GLN A 44 -5.41 0.09 -24.15
C GLN A 44 -5.60 1.61 -24.39
N GLY A 45 -4.55 2.40 -24.19
CA GLY A 45 -4.59 3.87 -24.32
C GLY A 45 -5.07 4.62 -23.07
N PHE A 46 -5.66 3.94 -22.09
CA PHE A 46 -6.14 4.54 -20.85
C PHE A 46 -5.10 4.46 -19.73
N PHE A 47 -5.05 5.49 -18.89
CA PHE A 47 -4.20 5.50 -17.71
C PHE A 47 -4.92 4.81 -16.53
N GLU A 48 -4.30 3.78 -15.97
CA GLU A 48 -4.87 3.00 -14.86
C GLU A 48 -4.40 3.48 -13.47
N GLY A 49 -3.76 4.66 -13.38
CA GLY A 49 -3.23 5.16 -12.12
C GLY A 49 -1.81 4.70 -11.81
N GLN A 50 -1.27 3.71 -12.54
CA GLN A 50 0.04 3.13 -12.23
C GLN A 50 1.19 4.00 -12.71
N MET A 51 2.08 4.34 -11.76
CA MET A 51 3.26 5.17 -11.98
C MET A 51 4.50 4.45 -11.47
N SER A 52 5.64 4.66 -12.14
CA SER A 52 6.95 4.35 -11.57
C SER A 52 7.93 5.48 -11.78
N MET A 53 8.78 5.72 -10.79
CA MET A 53 9.83 6.72 -10.86
C MET A 53 11.15 6.15 -10.38
N ILE A 54 12.24 6.69 -10.93
CA ILE A 54 13.59 6.49 -10.40
C ILE A 54 13.93 7.75 -9.59
N ILE A 55 14.22 7.57 -8.31
CA ILE A 55 14.58 8.65 -7.38
C ILE A 55 15.99 8.38 -6.86
N ASP A 56 16.88 9.36 -6.97
CA ASP A 56 18.15 9.34 -6.25
C ASP A 56 17.90 9.84 -4.82
N THR A 57 17.89 8.92 -3.85
CA THR A 57 17.60 9.20 -2.44
C THR A 57 18.82 9.67 -1.66
N SER A 58 20.01 9.65 -2.27
CA SER A 58 21.25 10.08 -1.62
C SER A 58 21.49 11.59 -1.67
N VAL A 59 20.69 12.29 -2.48
CA VAL A 59 20.76 13.73 -2.64
C VAL A 59 19.56 14.37 -1.97
N GLY A 60 19.81 15.48 -1.27
CA GLY A 60 18.75 16.29 -0.70
C GLY A 60 17.90 17.01 -1.76
N TYR A 61 17.08 17.92 -1.27
CA TYR A 61 16.19 18.73 -2.10
C TYR A 61 16.24 20.21 -1.70
N GLN A 62 15.91 21.08 -2.65
CA GLN A 62 15.85 22.52 -2.42
C GLN A 62 14.41 22.93 -2.09
N VAL A 63 14.23 23.76 -1.07
CA VAL A 63 12.91 24.17 -0.56
C VAL A 63 12.79 25.68 -0.58
N GLY A 64 12.03 26.22 -1.53
CA GLY A 64 12.00 27.67 -1.78
C GLY A 64 13.42 28.24 -1.89
N GLN A 65 13.58 29.57 -1.97
CA GLN A 65 14.79 30.42 -1.75
C GLN A 65 16.22 29.76 -1.78
N GLY A 66 16.47 28.73 -2.57
CA GLY A 66 17.70 27.92 -2.60
C GLY A 66 18.04 27.09 -1.35
N LYS A 67 17.19 26.96 -0.32
CA LYS A 67 17.59 26.28 0.94
C LYS A 67 17.64 24.77 0.76
N TRP A 68 18.81 24.18 1.00
CA TRP A 68 19.02 22.73 0.97
C TRP A 68 18.48 22.03 2.21
N GLN A 69 17.82 20.90 2.00
CA GLN A 69 17.37 19.96 3.03
C GLN A 69 17.73 18.53 2.63
N GLU A 70 17.99 17.67 3.61
CA GLU A 70 18.22 16.24 3.37
C GLU A 70 16.93 15.55 2.90
N ALA A 71 17.06 14.53 2.06
CA ALA A 71 15.91 13.77 1.56
C ALA A 71 15.17 13.09 2.72
N LYS A 72 13.84 13.20 2.72
CA LYS A 72 13.00 12.44 3.64
C LYS A 72 13.06 10.96 3.28
N PRO A 73 13.06 10.05 4.28
CA PRO A 73 13.08 8.63 4.01
C PRO A 73 11.83 8.20 3.25
N LEU A 74 12.00 7.28 2.30
CA LEU A 74 10.88 6.64 1.65
C LEU A 74 10.05 5.85 2.67
N SER A 75 8.73 5.98 2.57
CA SER A 75 7.78 5.25 3.40
C SER A 75 6.72 4.58 2.52
N ARG A 76 5.93 3.67 3.10
CA ARG A 76 4.80 3.03 2.39
C ARG A 76 3.72 4.02 1.97
N MET A 77 3.68 5.21 2.56
CA MET A 77 2.78 6.29 2.19
C MET A 77 3.60 7.54 1.87
N LEU A 78 3.67 7.91 0.60
CA LEU A 78 4.33 9.16 0.20
C LEU A 78 3.31 10.27 0.13
N TYR A 79 3.57 11.37 0.82
CA TYR A 79 2.81 12.60 0.65
C TYR A 79 3.24 13.31 -0.63
N LEU A 80 2.26 13.69 -1.45
CA LEU A 80 2.44 14.51 -2.65
C LEU A 80 1.85 15.89 -2.41
N SER A 81 2.71 16.91 -2.20
CA SER A 81 2.28 18.22 -1.73
C SER A 81 1.37 18.96 -2.70
N TRP A 82 1.62 18.88 -4.02
CA TRP A 82 0.78 19.55 -5.02
C TRP A 82 -0.64 19.00 -5.08
N PHE A 83 -0.80 17.71 -4.76
CA PHE A 83 -2.07 17.01 -4.84
C PHE A 83 -2.76 16.88 -3.48
N ASP A 84 -2.12 17.41 -2.44
CA ASP A 84 -2.51 17.29 -1.03
C ASP A 84 -3.04 15.89 -0.68
N CYS A 85 -2.26 14.87 -1.00
CA CYS A 85 -2.67 13.49 -0.76
C CYS A 85 -1.50 12.55 -0.46
N PHE A 86 -1.82 11.44 0.21
CA PHE A 86 -0.89 10.35 0.42
C PHE A 86 -1.14 9.24 -0.60
N VAL A 87 -0.08 8.79 -1.26
CA VAL A 87 -0.11 7.65 -2.20
C VAL A 87 0.61 6.45 -1.61
N PRO A 88 0.03 5.23 -1.72
CA PRO A 88 0.72 4.02 -1.31
C PRO A 88 1.89 3.75 -2.27
N ALA A 89 3.08 3.58 -1.73
CA ALA A 89 4.31 3.38 -2.50
C ALA A 89 4.98 2.04 -2.21
N THR A 90 5.54 1.44 -3.25
CA THR A 90 6.31 0.20 -3.23
C THR A 90 7.70 0.47 -3.79
N TYR A 91 8.72 -0.04 -3.10
CA TYR A 91 10.13 0.09 -3.49
C TYR A 91 10.93 -1.06 -2.87
N LYS A 92 12.16 -1.26 -3.32
CA LYS A 92 13.04 -2.30 -2.78
C LYS A 92 13.31 -2.02 -1.29
N GLY A 93 13.07 -2.99 -0.43
CA GLY A 93 13.26 -2.84 1.03
C GLY A 93 12.11 -2.13 1.76
N ALA A 94 10.99 -1.84 1.08
CA ALA A 94 9.85 -1.20 1.74
C ALA A 94 9.29 -2.07 2.89
N PRO A 95 9.03 -1.52 4.10
CA PRO A 95 8.61 -2.30 5.27
C PRO A 95 7.30 -3.06 5.01
N PRO A 96 7.14 -4.34 5.36
CA PRO A 96 5.95 -5.13 5.01
C PRO A 96 4.65 -4.46 5.48
N ILE A 97 3.55 -4.67 4.74
CA ILE A 97 2.21 -4.21 5.15
C ILE A 97 1.43 -5.40 5.70
N CYS A 98 0.76 -5.17 6.82
CA CYS A 98 -0.11 -6.14 7.42
C CYS A 98 -1.46 -6.17 6.69
N HIS A 99 -1.81 -7.30 6.09
CA HIS A 99 -3.10 -7.50 5.42
C HIS A 99 -4.29 -7.70 6.40
N PHE A 100 -4.08 -7.48 7.70
CA PHE A 100 -5.15 -7.50 8.70
C PHE A 100 -5.46 -6.09 9.21
N CYS A 101 -4.45 -5.36 9.71
CA CYS A 101 -4.64 -4.00 10.25
C CYS A 101 -4.25 -2.87 9.28
N HIS A 102 -3.74 -3.20 8.10
CA HIS A 102 -3.26 -2.27 7.07
C HIS A 102 -2.13 -1.32 7.51
N GLN A 103 -1.45 -1.62 8.62
CA GLN A 103 -0.27 -0.88 9.06
C GLN A 103 1.02 -1.45 8.47
N SER A 104 2.04 -0.60 8.35
CA SER A 104 3.38 -1.00 7.90
C SER A 104 4.26 -1.52 9.04
N GLY A 105 5.33 -2.25 8.69
CA GLY A 105 6.34 -2.76 9.61
C GLY A 105 6.17 -4.22 10.03
N HIS A 106 5.03 -4.85 9.73
CA HIS A 106 4.79 -6.27 10.03
C HIS A 106 3.87 -6.93 9.00
N ILE A 107 3.89 -8.26 8.94
CA ILE A 107 2.90 -9.06 8.21
C ILE A 107 1.82 -9.59 9.16
N ARG A 108 0.76 -10.18 8.61
CA ARG A 108 -0.39 -10.67 9.39
C ARG A 108 0.00 -11.56 10.58
N SER A 109 0.99 -12.43 10.44
CA SER A 109 1.44 -13.32 11.51
C SER A 109 2.06 -12.58 12.70
N GLY A 110 2.63 -11.39 12.49
CA GLY A 110 3.18 -10.53 13.54
C GLY A 110 2.25 -9.40 13.96
N CYS A 111 0.96 -9.46 13.63
CA CYS A 111 0.04 -8.35 13.89
C CYS A 111 -0.41 -8.29 15.36
N PRO A 112 -0.10 -7.22 16.10
CA PRO A 112 -0.48 -7.10 17.51
C PRO A 112 -2.01 -7.09 17.72
N GLN A 113 -2.74 -6.52 16.76
CA GLN A 113 -4.21 -6.51 16.79
C GLN A 113 -4.82 -7.90 16.56
N LEU A 114 -4.17 -8.74 15.74
CA LEU A 114 -4.65 -10.11 15.49
C LEU A 114 -4.40 -11.00 16.71
N VAL A 115 -3.24 -10.85 17.35
CA VAL A 115 -2.89 -11.61 18.56
C VAL A 115 -3.91 -11.39 19.68
N GLN A 116 -4.44 -10.17 19.81
CA GLN A 116 -5.47 -9.85 20.81
C GLN A 116 -6.89 -10.23 20.40
N ARG A 117 -7.12 -10.54 19.11
CA ARG A 117 -8.45 -10.84 18.57
C ARG A 117 -8.87 -12.26 18.95
N LYS A 118 -10.00 -12.39 19.64
CA LYS A 118 -10.66 -13.68 19.89
C LYS A 118 -11.46 -14.14 18.68
N CYS A 119 -11.39 -15.42 18.39
CA CYS A 119 -12.21 -16.09 17.38
C CYS A 119 -13.65 -16.22 17.88
N PHE A 120 -14.64 -15.79 17.09
CA PHE A 120 -16.06 -15.94 17.46
C PHE A 120 -16.58 -17.40 17.43
N GLY A 121 -15.77 -18.36 16.98
CA GLY A 121 -16.17 -19.77 16.88
C GLY A 121 -15.68 -20.65 18.04
N CYS A 122 -14.52 -20.33 18.61
CA CYS A 122 -13.89 -21.10 19.70
C CYS A 122 -13.36 -20.24 20.85
N ASP A 123 -13.58 -18.93 20.81
CA ASP A 123 -13.10 -17.92 21.78
C ASP A 123 -11.58 -17.83 21.98
N GLN A 124 -10.79 -18.62 21.25
CA GLN A 124 -9.34 -18.59 21.30
C GLN A 124 -8.76 -17.39 20.52
N PRO A 125 -7.68 -16.76 21.01
CA PRO A 125 -7.07 -15.62 20.35
C PRO A 125 -6.20 -16.00 19.14
N GLY A 126 -5.72 -14.99 18.40
CA GLY A 126 -4.70 -15.15 17.36
C GLY A 126 -5.24 -15.54 15.97
N HIS A 127 -6.54 -15.74 15.82
CA HIS A 127 -7.17 -16.04 14.53
C HIS A 127 -8.63 -15.53 14.47
N ILE A 128 -9.21 -15.61 13.28
CA ILE A 128 -10.64 -15.30 13.04
C ILE A 128 -11.35 -16.58 12.62
N VAL A 129 -12.68 -16.63 12.73
CA VAL A 129 -13.52 -17.82 12.44
C VAL A 129 -13.17 -18.50 11.12
N ARG A 130 -12.92 -17.72 10.06
CA ARG A 130 -12.52 -18.25 8.74
C ARG A 130 -11.25 -19.12 8.76
N PHE A 131 -10.36 -18.88 9.72
CA PHE A 131 -9.09 -19.60 9.91
C PHE A 131 -9.07 -20.36 11.24
N CYS A 132 -10.23 -20.65 11.82
CA CYS A 132 -10.29 -21.37 13.08
C CYS A 132 -9.97 -22.86 12.86
N PRO A 133 -9.02 -23.42 13.63
CA PRO A 133 -8.59 -24.80 13.47
C PRO A 133 -9.69 -25.79 13.87
N GLU A 134 -10.65 -25.37 14.70
CA GLU A 134 -11.75 -26.18 15.21
C GLU A 134 -12.97 -26.20 14.28
N THR A 135 -13.03 -25.33 13.26
CA THR A 135 -14.24 -25.16 12.40
C THR A 135 -14.35 -26.18 11.26
N LYS A 136 -13.63 -27.31 11.31
CA LYS A 136 -13.80 -28.41 10.36
C LYS A 136 -15.07 -29.25 10.66
N GLN A 137 -16.20 -28.60 10.92
CA GLN A 137 -17.49 -29.26 10.88
C GLN A 137 -18.31 -28.61 9.78
N THR A 138 -18.14 -29.15 8.58
CA THR A 138 -19.14 -29.11 7.52
C THR A 138 -20.48 -29.45 8.15
N VAL A 139 -21.40 -28.49 8.10
CA VAL A 139 -22.80 -28.72 8.44
C VAL A 139 -23.31 -29.71 7.40
N VAL A 140 -23.25 -31.00 7.72
CA VAL A 140 -24.10 -32.01 7.09
C VAL A 140 -25.46 -31.67 7.65
N LEU A 141 -26.24 -30.86 6.93
CA LEU A 141 -27.65 -30.71 7.26
C LEU A 141 -28.26 -32.07 6.99
N ASP A 142 -28.60 -32.78 8.07
CA ASP A 142 -29.28 -34.06 8.05
C ASP A 142 -30.52 -33.96 7.16
N LEU A 143 -30.42 -34.56 5.97
CA LEU A 143 -31.48 -34.59 4.96
C LEU A 143 -32.68 -35.47 5.39
N GLU A 144 -32.64 -36.06 6.58
CA GLU A 144 -33.65 -37.01 7.05
C GLU A 144 -34.87 -36.31 7.72
N GLU A 145 -34.75 -35.06 8.19
CA GLU A 145 -35.88 -34.37 8.86
C GLU A 145 -36.87 -33.66 7.91
N VAL A 146 -36.57 -33.56 6.61
CA VAL A 146 -37.44 -32.87 5.64
C VAL A 146 -38.54 -33.80 5.09
N GLU A 147 -38.33 -35.12 5.07
CA GLU A 147 -39.31 -36.07 4.49
C GLU A 147 -40.48 -36.39 5.42
N GLU A 148 -40.32 -36.25 6.75
CA GLU A 148 -41.39 -36.57 7.70
C GLU A 148 -42.45 -35.46 7.83
N ARG A 149 -42.15 -34.24 7.37
CA ARG A 149 -43.11 -33.12 7.30
C ARG A 149 -43.96 -33.10 6.02
N ARG A 150 -43.79 -34.08 5.14
CA ARG A 150 -44.54 -34.22 3.87
C ARG A 150 -45.50 -35.41 3.84
N LYS A 151 -45.70 -36.11 4.96
CA LYS A 151 -46.82 -37.05 5.16
C LYS A 151 -47.86 -36.42 6.08
#